data_AF-A0AA42IKV4-F1
#
_entry.id   AF-A0AA42IKV4-F1
#
_cell.length_a   1.000
_cell.length_b   1.000
_cell.length_c   1.000
_cell.angle_alpha   90.00
_cell.angle_beta   90.00
_cell.angle_gamma   90.00
#
_symmetry.space_group_name_H-M   'P 1'
#
loop_
_entity.id
_entity.type
_entity.pdbx_description
1 polymer ?
#
loop_
_entity_poly.entity_id
_entity_poly.type
_entity_poly.pdbx_seq_one_letter_code
_entity_poly.pdbx_strand_id
1 'polypeptide(L)'
;MAIDFECSAEKVRLFYKGAYLMDSPRNRKLQVSGSDFLLKLSGTKVEDIPSDISFYIGGVQEFHSSLSALSLDNSERGMRVMMQTNYMNLGAWIKPFSFDEYLLKIESLVEGILPPIKKYYKYDEASLINYVILGLEFFIRNGDLLDIISSRLEGFARAQREAERVLYNQGSSIHTHLARELSFVEGEKIFLEENLTVEFKEVKGGNPVKSIQNLVDEYILAFFNSQGGSVFWGVNDDGIVTSLKLTSKMKDDIRKAVSGKINVIEPPIDPTQIGVFFHKVLNADDGYVLEVNVPQSQSEWLYFNSSGETWVRLNGSKKKLQGAALQDYIVKRIRKDF
;
A
#
# COMPACT_ATOMS: atom_id res chain seq x y z
N MET A 1 28.81 21.08 -13.08
CA MET A 1 28.92 22.36 -13.81
C MET A 1 27.60 23.08 -13.60
N ALA A 2 27.61 24.23 -12.93
CA ALA A 2 26.40 24.86 -12.43
C ALA A 2 25.57 25.56 -13.52
N ILE A 3 24.27 25.69 -13.26
CA ILE A 3 23.42 26.72 -13.89
C ILE A 3 23.79 28.09 -13.31
N ASP A 4 23.99 29.07 -14.19
CA ASP A 4 24.16 30.47 -13.85
C ASP A 4 22.83 31.23 -13.97
N PHE A 5 22.61 32.21 -13.10
CA PHE A 5 21.38 33.01 -13.05
C PHE A 5 21.66 34.48 -13.30
N GLU A 6 21.12 35.04 -14.38
CA GLU A 6 21.11 36.49 -14.60
C GLU A 6 19.77 37.09 -14.22
N CYS A 7 19.77 37.97 -13.23
CA CYS A 7 18.56 38.55 -12.66
C CYS A 7 18.24 39.92 -13.27
N SER A 8 16.99 40.13 -13.69
CA SER A 8 16.42 41.45 -14.01
C SER A 8 15.23 41.76 -13.09
N ALA A 9 14.59 42.92 -13.26
CA ALA A 9 13.41 43.30 -12.46
C ALA A 9 12.19 42.39 -12.73
N GLU A 10 12.06 41.84 -13.94
CA GLU A 10 10.87 41.10 -14.37
C GLU A 10 11.09 39.59 -14.45
N LYS A 11 12.32 39.15 -14.70
CA LYS A 11 12.65 37.75 -14.94
C LYS A 11 14.06 37.37 -14.50
N VAL A 12 14.31 36.07 -14.42
CA VAL A 12 15.63 35.48 -14.24
C VAL A 12 15.94 34.64 -15.46
N ARG A 13 17.11 34.86 -16.08
CA ARG A 13 17.59 34.05 -17.20
C ARG A 13 18.53 32.97 -16.69
N LEU A 14 18.34 31.75 -17.16
CA LEU A 14 19.15 30.60 -16.80
C LEU A 14 20.13 30.30 -17.92
N PHE A 15 21.40 30.09 -17.58
CA PHE A 15 22.45 29.68 -18.51
C PHE A 15 23.13 28.42 -18.03
N TYR A 16 23.56 27.57 -18.96
CA TYR A 16 24.38 26.39 -18.65
C TYR A 16 25.57 26.35 -19.59
N LYS A 17 26.78 26.41 -19.01
CA LYS A 17 28.05 26.55 -19.76
C LYS A 17 28.04 27.75 -20.71
N GLY A 18 27.44 28.87 -20.28
CA GLY A 18 27.30 30.10 -21.07
C GLY A 18 26.23 30.03 -22.18
N ALA A 19 25.58 28.89 -22.40
CA ALA A 19 24.46 28.78 -23.33
C ALA A 19 23.15 29.13 -22.62
N TYR A 20 22.33 29.98 -23.24
CA TYR A 20 21.00 30.30 -22.75
C TYR A 20 20.12 29.04 -22.69
N LEU A 21 19.46 28.81 -21.56
CA LEU A 21 18.50 27.72 -21.37
C LEU A 21 17.06 28.22 -21.50
N MET A 22 16.66 29.16 -20.64
CA MET A 22 15.29 29.64 -20.54
C MET A 22 15.18 30.92 -19.69
N ASP A 23 14.02 31.56 -19.78
CA ASP A 23 13.59 32.66 -18.91
C ASP A 23 12.61 32.13 -17.85
N SER A 24 12.76 32.60 -16.60
CA SER A 24 11.81 32.43 -15.51
C SER A 24 11.18 33.76 -15.14
N PRO A 25 9.85 33.92 -15.21
CA PRO A 25 9.19 35.02 -14.51
C PRO A 25 9.52 34.94 -13.02
N ARG A 26 9.80 36.08 -12.37
CA ARG A 26 9.97 36.10 -10.91
C ARG A 26 8.70 35.67 -10.20
N ASN A 27 8.82 35.02 -9.04
CA ASN A 27 7.71 34.56 -8.20
C ASN A 27 6.73 33.60 -8.90
N ARG A 28 7.18 32.91 -9.95
CA ARG A 28 6.41 31.83 -10.58
C ARG A 28 7.20 30.53 -10.53
N LYS A 29 6.45 29.44 -10.33
CA LYS A 29 7.01 28.09 -10.38
C LYS A 29 7.14 27.64 -11.83
N LEU A 30 8.38 27.48 -12.28
CA LEU A 30 8.67 26.98 -13.61
C LEU A 30 8.36 25.49 -13.73
N GLN A 31 7.66 25.12 -14.79
CA GLN A 31 7.38 23.74 -15.14
C GLN A 31 8.44 23.28 -16.14
N VAL A 32 9.24 22.31 -15.75
CA VAL A 32 10.31 21.72 -16.57
C VAL A 32 10.12 20.21 -16.57
N SER A 33 10.58 19.55 -17.63
CA SER A 33 10.47 18.09 -17.73
C SER A 33 11.78 17.46 -18.20
N GLY A 34 11.98 16.22 -17.79
CA GLY A 34 13.09 15.38 -18.22
C GLY A 34 14.31 15.46 -17.31
N SER A 35 15.05 14.35 -17.26
CA SER A 35 16.27 14.20 -16.46
C SER A 35 17.42 15.09 -16.93
N ASP A 36 17.43 15.50 -18.21
CA ASP A 36 18.45 16.40 -18.76
C ASP A 36 18.51 17.74 -18.02
N PHE A 37 17.36 18.34 -17.68
CA PHE A 37 17.34 19.57 -16.90
C PHE A 37 17.86 19.34 -15.47
N LEU A 38 17.45 18.25 -14.84
CA LEU A 38 17.89 17.91 -13.49
C LEU A 38 19.41 17.71 -13.42
N LEU A 39 20.01 17.07 -14.43
CA LEU A 39 21.46 16.88 -14.51
C LEU A 39 22.22 18.21 -14.68
N LYS A 40 21.63 19.20 -15.34
CA LYS A 40 22.23 20.55 -15.48
C LYS A 40 22.34 21.29 -14.15
N LEU A 41 21.55 20.91 -13.14
CA LEU A 41 21.64 21.46 -11.77
C LEU A 41 22.85 20.91 -10.99
N SER A 42 23.59 19.95 -11.53
CA SER A 42 24.80 19.41 -10.88
C SER A 42 25.87 20.49 -10.70
N GLY A 43 26.30 20.76 -9.47
CA GLY A 43 27.23 21.84 -9.16
C GLY A 43 26.53 23.14 -8.77
N THR A 44 25.21 23.26 -8.93
CA THR A 44 24.45 24.44 -8.51
C THR A 44 24.23 24.38 -7.00
N LYS A 45 24.78 25.35 -6.28
CA LYS A 45 24.55 25.49 -4.85
C LYS A 45 23.25 26.21 -4.58
N VAL A 46 22.55 25.81 -3.52
CA VAL A 46 21.25 26.41 -3.17
C VAL A 46 21.37 27.90 -2.86
N GLU A 47 22.45 28.32 -2.21
CA GLU A 47 22.72 29.73 -1.89
C GLU A 47 22.98 30.61 -3.13
N ASP A 48 23.30 30.01 -4.28
CA ASP A 48 23.52 30.72 -5.54
C ASP A 48 22.22 30.86 -6.36
N ILE A 49 21.14 30.17 -5.96
CA ILE A 49 19.84 30.23 -6.63
C ILE A 49 19.06 31.44 -6.08
N PRO A 50 18.51 32.33 -6.93
CA PRO A 50 17.67 33.43 -6.47
C PRO A 50 16.48 32.95 -5.64
N SER A 51 16.18 33.64 -4.55
CA SER A 51 15.18 33.23 -3.55
C SER A 51 13.73 33.26 -4.06
N ASP A 52 13.47 33.88 -5.20
CA ASP A 52 12.15 34.00 -5.83
C ASP A 52 11.97 33.05 -7.03
N ILE A 53 12.86 32.07 -7.16
CA ILE A 53 12.84 31.05 -8.19
C ILE A 53 12.41 29.70 -7.61
N SER A 54 11.38 29.12 -8.22
CA SER A 54 10.88 27.79 -7.91
C SER A 54 10.78 26.95 -9.18
N PHE A 55 11.03 25.65 -9.05
CA PHE A 55 10.91 24.68 -10.12
C PHE A 55 9.94 23.56 -9.76
N TYR A 56 9.23 23.06 -10.76
CA TYR A 56 8.63 21.75 -10.77
C TYR A 56 9.26 20.99 -11.93
N ILE A 57 9.88 19.85 -11.64
CA ILE A 57 10.61 19.04 -12.60
C ILE A 57 9.93 17.67 -12.66
N GLY A 58 9.14 17.43 -13.71
CA GLY A 58 8.50 16.13 -13.95
C GLY A 58 9.33 15.22 -14.84
N GLY A 59 9.01 13.92 -14.89
CA GLY A 59 9.64 13.02 -15.85
C GLY A 59 11.11 12.71 -15.56
N VAL A 60 11.45 12.56 -14.28
CA VAL A 60 12.82 12.39 -13.78
C VAL A 60 13.19 10.92 -13.50
N GLN A 61 12.43 9.97 -14.06
CA GLN A 61 12.63 8.54 -13.81
C GLN A 61 13.98 8.02 -14.33
N GLU A 62 14.55 8.65 -15.37
CA GLU A 62 15.88 8.27 -15.87
C GLU A 62 17.00 8.70 -14.92
N PHE A 63 16.77 9.75 -14.11
CA PHE A 63 17.69 10.16 -13.06
C PHE A 63 17.61 9.22 -11.85
N HIS A 64 16.40 8.92 -11.39
CA HIS A 64 16.20 7.95 -10.32
C HIS A 64 14.90 7.16 -10.54
N SER A 65 15.02 5.85 -10.67
CA SER A 65 13.92 4.97 -11.08
C SER A 65 12.68 5.06 -10.18
N SER A 66 12.83 5.43 -8.90
CA SER A 66 11.71 5.54 -7.94
C SER A 66 11.07 6.93 -7.86
N LEU A 67 11.57 7.92 -8.61
CA LEU A 67 11.17 9.33 -8.54
C LEU A 67 10.37 9.73 -9.78
N SER A 68 9.19 10.32 -9.59
CA SER A 68 8.33 10.78 -10.68
C SER A 68 8.47 12.27 -10.95
N ALA A 69 8.63 13.07 -9.90
CA ALA A 69 8.79 14.51 -9.99
C ALA A 69 9.49 15.13 -8.77
N LEU A 70 10.01 16.34 -8.95
CA LEU A 70 10.60 17.18 -7.92
C LEU A 70 9.92 18.55 -7.92
N SER A 71 9.71 19.09 -6.74
CA SER A 71 9.24 20.44 -6.51
C SER A 71 10.27 21.16 -5.65
N LEU A 72 10.89 22.19 -6.21
CA LEU A 72 11.94 22.99 -5.58
C LEU A 72 11.38 24.39 -5.35
N ASP A 73 11.15 24.79 -4.11
CA ASP A 73 10.62 26.10 -3.75
C ASP A 73 11.67 26.86 -2.95
N ASN A 74 12.37 27.80 -3.61
CA ASN A 74 13.40 28.59 -2.95
C ASN A 74 12.81 29.75 -2.16
N SER A 75 13.55 30.21 -1.16
CA SER A 75 13.22 31.37 -0.35
C SER A 75 14.49 31.94 0.27
N GLU A 76 14.40 33.12 0.91
CA GLU A 76 15.52 33.71 1.65
C GLU A 76 16.03 32.82 2.80
N ARG A 77 15.20 31.87 3.26
CA ARG A 77 15.56 30.96 4.35
C ARG A 77 16.29 29.72 3.85
N GLY A 78 16.31 29.49 2.54
CA GLY A 78 16.71 28.24 1.89
C GLY A 78 15.59 27.63 1.05
N MET A 79 15.87 26.46 0.48
CA MET A 79 15.00 25.76 -0.45
C MET A 79 14.23 24.63 0.21
N ARG A 80 12.91 24.67 0.05
CA ARG A 80 12.02 23.55 0.36
C ARG A 80 11.97 22.60 -0.84
N VAL A 81 12.26 21.33 -0.62
CA VAL A 81 12.23 20.30 -1.64
C VAL A 81 11.12 19.30 -1.32
N MET A 82 10.31 18.99 -2.33
CA MET A 82 9.33 17.91 -2.29
C MET A 82 9.59 16.92 -3.41
N MET A 83 9.93 15.69 -3.05
CA MET A 83 10.12 14.58 -3.97
C MET A 83 8.85 13.76 -4.05
N GLN A 84 8.40 13.46 -5.26
CA GLN A 84 7.25 12.60 -5.49
C GLN A 84 7.73 11.25 -6.00
N THR A 85 7.40 10.17 -5.30
CA THR A 85 7.73 8.82 -5.75
C THR A 85 6.93 8.44 -6.98
N ASN A 86 7.27 7.31 -7.60
CA ASN A 86 6.37 6.66 -8.54
C ASN A 86 5.06 6.24 -7.89
N TYR A 87 4.05 6.05 -8.73
CA TYR A 87 2.79 5.43 -8.35
C TYR A 87 3.04 4.02 -7.82
N MET A 88 2.56 3.77 -6.60
CA MET A 88 2.48 2.43 -6.03
C MET A 88 1.05 1.95 -6.11
N ASN A 89 0.86 0.75 -6.67
CA ASN A 89 -0.44 0.09 -6.70
C ASN A 89 -0.71 -0.53 -5.32
N LEU A 90 -1.62 0.07 -4.56
CA LEU A 90 -2.01 -0.44 -3.24
C LEU A 90 -2.71 -1.79 -3.33
N GLY A 91 -3.45 -2.05 -4.42
CA GLY A 91 -4.05 -3.36 -4.68
C GLY A 91 -3.03 -4.47 -4.96
N ALA A 92 -1.78 -4.13 -5.25
CA ALA A 92 -0.67 -5.09 -5.39
C ALA A 92 0.15 -5.25 -4.09
N TRP A 93 -0.23 -4.57 -3.00
CA TRP A 93 0.46 -4.68 -1.73
C TRP A 93 0.12 -5.99 -1.02
N ILE A 94 0.95 -7.01 -1.24
CA ILE A 94 0.80 -8.37 -0.69
C ILE A 94 1.84 -8.66 0.40
N LYS A 95 2.09 -7.69 1.29
CA LYS A 95 3.07 -7.79 2.37
C LYS A 95 2.38 -8.23 3.67
N PRO A 96 3.06 -8.91 4.61
CA PRO A 96 2.49 -9.34 5.89
C PRO A 96 2.38 -8.20 6.93
N PHE A 97 2.41 -6.96 6.46
CA PHE A 97 2.31 -5.73 7.24
C PHE A 97 1.59 -4.70 6.38
N SER A 98 0.86 -3.80 7.01
CA SER A 98 0.07 -2.81 6.31
C SER A 98 0.95 -1.77 5.61
N PHE A 99 0.41 -1.08 4.61
CA PHE A 99 1.13 0.02 3.97
C PHE A 99 1.42 1.15 4.97
N ASP A 100 0.52 1.39 5.92
CA ASP A 100 0.71 2.39 6.96
C ASP A 100 1.78 1.98 7.99
N GLU A 101 1.85 0.70 8.38
CA GLU A 101 2.95 0.18 9.20
C GLU A 101 4.30 0.34 8.47
N TYR A 102 4.32 0.07 7.17
CA TYR A 102 5.48 0.31 6.32
C TYR A 102 5.91 1.77 6.28
N LEU A 103 4.97 2.70 6.09
CA LEU A 103 5.27 4.13 6.09
C LEU A 103 5.76 4.62 7.45
N LEU A 104 5.09 4.26 8.54
CA LEU A 104 5.54 4.60 9.90
C LEU A 104 6.94 4.05 10.16
N LYS A 105 7.23 2.84 9.66
CA LYS A 105 8.55 2.26 9.80
C LYS A 105 9.59 3.01 8.98
N ILE A 106 9.28 3.41 7.75
CA ILE A 106 10.18 4.27 6.96
C ILE A 106 10.42 5.59 7.69
N GLU A 107 9.38 6.26 8.17
CA GLU A 107 9.50 7.52 8.93
C GLU A 107 10.40 7.38 10.16
N SER A 108 10.36 6.22 10.82
CA SER A 108 11.26 5.93 11.95
C SER A 108 12.73 5.70 11.56
N LEU A 109 13.00 5.42 10.28
CA LEU A 109 14.32 5.02 9.78
C LEU A 109 14.97 6.09 8.89
N VAL A 110 14.17 6.97 8.27
CA VAL A 110 14.66 7.93 7.29
C VAL A 110 15.10 9.22 7.96
N GLU A 111 16.35 9.61 7.72
CA GLU A 111 16.91 10.85 8.27
C GLU A 111 16.80 12.02 7.29
N GLY A 112 16.55 13.21 7.83
CA GLY A 112 16.58 14.45 7.05
C GLY A 112 15.39 14.63 6.10
N ILE A 113 14.34 13.80 6.23
CA ILE A 113 13.02 13.98 5.62
C ILE A 113 12.05 14.37 6.74
N LEU A 114 11.16 15.32 6.47
CA LEU A 114 10.17 15.83 7.40
C LEU A 114 8.94 14.90 7.41
N PRO A 115 8.58 14.31 8.56
CA PRO A 115 7.32 13.60 8.70
C PRO A 115 6.12 14.57 8.83
N PRO A 116 4.90 14.15 8.48
CA PRO A 116 4.58 12.85 7.89
C PRO A 116 4.91 12.82 6.39
N ILE A 117 5.27 11.65 5.89
CA ILE A 117 5.32 11.36 4.46
C ILE A 117 3.90 11.54 3.90
N LYS A 118 3.75 12.46 2.95
CA LYS A 118 2.43 12.81 2.41
C LYS A 118 1.94 11.72 1.46
N LYS A 119 0.70 11.30 1.60
CA LYS A 119 0.03 10.35 0.69
C LYS A 119 -0.87 11.11 -0.28
N TYR A 120 -0.63 10.94 -1.57
CA TYR A 120 -1.51 11.45 -2.63
C TYR A 120 -2.17 10.27 -3.34
N TYR A 121 -3.47 10.09 -3.08
CA TYR A 121 -4.24 9.00 -3.68
C TYR A 121 -4.72 9.38 -5.08
N LYS A 122 -4.62 8.42 -5.99
CA LYS A 122 -5.20 8.51 -7.33
C LYS A 122 -6.00 7.23 -7.58
N TYR A 123 -7.29 7.40 -7.80
CA TYR A 123 -8.16 6.31 -8.24
C TYR A 123 -8.18 6.28 -9.77
N ASP A 124 -7.96 5.09 -10.34
CA ASP A 124 -8.18 4.84 -11.77
C ASP A 124 -9.48 4.08 -11.95
N GLU A 125 -10.52 4.77 -12.40
CA GLU A 125 -11.86 4.21 -12.60
C GLU A 125 -11.89 3.09 -13.65
N ALA A 126 -11.01 3.13 -14.65
CA ALA A 126 -11.00 2.15 -15.74
C ALA A 126 -10.42 0.81 -15.28
N SER A 127 -9.39 0.84 -14.44
CA SER A 127 -8.76 -0.36 -13.89
C SER A 127 -9.28 -0.75 -12.51
N LEU A 128 -10.06 0.11 -11.86
CA LEU A 128 -10.51 0.02 -10.46
C LEU A 128 -9.32 -0.12 -9.50
N ILE A 129 -8.18 0.50 -9.83
CA ILE A 129 -6.94 0.41 -9.04
C ILE A 129 -6.72 1.68 -8.24
N ASN A 130 -6.39 1.51 -6.95
CA ASN A 130 -5.92 2.58 -6.07
C ASN A 130 -4.40 2.72 -6.19
N TYR A 131 -3.94 3.87 -6.65
CA TYR A 131 -2.54 4.24 -6.63
C TYR A 131 -2.25 5.26 -5.54
N VAL A 132 -1.05 5.20 -4.98
CA VAL A 132 -0.53 6.21 -4.06
C VAL A 132 0.81 6.73 -4.56
N ILE A 133 0.98 8.06 -4.49
CA ILE A 133 2.28 8.73 -4.60
C ILE A 133 2.68 9.19 -3.21
N LEU A 134 3.94 8.98 -2.83
CA LEU A 134 4.51 9.54 -1.61
C LEU A 134 5.19 10.87 -1.89
N GLY A 135 4.87 11.88 -1.09
CA GLY A 135 5.56 13.16 -1.05
C GLY A 135 6.56 13.18 0.11
N LEU A 136 7.84 13.21 -0.22
CA LEU A 136 8.95 13.30 0.72
C LEU A 136 9.43 14.75 0.76
N GLU A 137 9.34 15.39 1.92
CA GLU A 137 9.65 16.81 2.06
C GLU A 137 10.90 17.03 2.90
N PHE A 138 11.76 17.96 2.50
CA PHE A 138 12.90 18.38 3.32
C PHE A 138 13.35 19.79 2.96
N PHE A 139 14.30 20.31 3.74
CA PHE A 139 14.81 21.66 3.60
C PHE A 139 16.32 21.67 3.38
N ILE A 140 16.78 22.52 2.46
CA ILE A 140 18.19 22.73 2.14
C ILE A 140 18.52 24.20 2.38
N ARG A 141 19.52 24.47 3.23
CA ARG A 141 19.98 25.85 3.47
C ARG A 141 21.13 26.24 2.57
N ASN A 142 22.06 25.33 2.35
CA ASN A 142 23.28 25.54 1.60
C ASN A 142 23.81 24.21 1.04
N GLY A 143 24.74 24.30 0.09
CA GLY A 143 25.40 23.17 -0.54
C GLY A 143 24.82 22.81 -1.90
N ASP A 144 25.42 21.79 -2.52
CA ASP A 144 25.03 21.32 -3.85
C ASP A 144 23.63 20.71 -3.81
N LEU A 145 22.74 21.27 -4.63
CA LEU A 145 21.34 20.90 -4.66
C LEU A 145 21.16 19.42 -5.05
N LEU A 146 21.85 18.97 -6.09
CA LEU A 146 21.64 17.64 -6.65
C LEU A 146 22.29 16.56 -5.79
N ASP A 147 23.45 16.83 -5.21
CA ASP A 147 24.10 15.92 -4.26
C ASP A 147 23.22 15.68 -3.03
N ILE A 148 22.60 16.75 -2.50
CA ILE A 148 21.72 16.65 -1.33
C ILE A 148 20.44 15.89 -1.68
N ILE A 149 19.82 16.17 -2.83
CA ILE A 149 18.65 15.41 -3.31
C ILE A 149 19.01 13.92 -3.46
N SER A 150 20.15 13.62 -4.08
CA SER A 150 20.63 12.25 -4.30
C SER A 150 20.86 11.52 -2.97
N SER A 151 21.52 12.18 -2.02
CA SER A 151 21.72 11.66 -0.67
C SER A 151 20.39 11.33 0.04
N ARG A 152 19.37 12.19 -0.10
CA ARG A 152 18.03 11.95 0.48
C ARG A 152 17.31 10.79 -0.19
N LEU A 153 17.41 10.66 -1.51
CA LEU A 153 16.86 9.53 -2.26
C LEU A 153 17.48 8.20 -1.82
N GLU A 154 18.81 8.15 -1.69
CA GLU A 154 19.50 6.96 -1.20
C GLU A 154 19.11 6.61 0.24
N GLY A 155 19.01 7.63 1.11
CA GLY A 155 18.55 7.47 2.49
C GLY A 155 17.14 6.87 2.55
N PHE A 156 16.22 7.40 1.75
CA PHE A 156 14.87 6.85 1.62
C PHE A 156 14.89 5.41 1.09
N ALA A 157 15.64 5.11 0.03
CA ALA A 157 15.72 3.76 -0.52
C ALA A 157 16.32 2.75 0.48
N ARG A 158 17.29 3.17 1.31
CA ARG A 158 17.80 2.35 2.43
C ARG A 158 16.71 2.11 3.48
N ALA A 159 16.01 3.16 3.89
CA ALA A 159 14.92 3.07 4.86
C ALA A 159 13.79 2.15 4.37
N GLN A 160 13.45 2.19 3.08
CA GLN A 160 12.48 1.28 2.47
C GLN A 160 12.91 -0.19 2.61
N ARG A 161 14.14 -0.53 2.22
CA ARG A 161 14.65 -1.92 2.32
C ARG A 161 14.68 -2.40 3.77
N GLU A 162 15.11 -1.53 4.68
CA GLU A 162 15.21 -1.86 6.10
C GLU A 162 13.84 -1.96 6.77
N ALA A 163 12.90 -1.09 6.41
CA ALA A 163 11.51 -1.17 6.88
C ALA A 163 10.88 -2.50 6.47
N GLU A 164 11.04 -2.91 5.20
CA GLU A 164 10.58 -4.22 4.77
C GLU A 164 11.25 -5.32 5.59
N ARG A 165 12.59 -5.35 5.68
CA ARG A 165 13.33 -6.37 6.43
C ARG A 165 12.83 -6.50 7.87
N VAL A 166 12.69 -5.37 8.57
CA VAL A 166 12.26 -5.34 9.96
C VAL A 166 10.82 -5.78 10.10
N LEU A 167 9.90 -5.28 9.28
CA LEU A 167 8.49 -5.63 9.36
C LEU A 167 8.21 -7.07 8.92
N TYR A 168 8.98 -7.61 7.99
CA TYR A 168 8.95 -9.04 7.67
C TYR A 168 9.37 -9.90 8.87
N ASN A 169 10.32 -9.42 9.67
CA ASN A 169 10.78 -10.12 10.88
C ASN A 169 9.85 -9.90 12.08
N GLN A 170 9.23 -8.71 12.20
CA GLN A 170 8.29 -8.36 13.27
C GLN A 170 6.88 -8.92 13.03
N GLY A 171 6.49 -9.10 11.77
CA GLY A 171 5.26 -9.76 11.33
C GLY A 171 5.24 -11.27 11.55
N SER A 172 6.21 -11.83 12.30
CA SER A 172 6.10 -13.15 12.94
C SER A 172 5.11 -13.11 14.11
N SER A 173 3.91 -12.60 13.85
CA SER A 173 2.73 -12.85 14.66
C SER A 173 2.22 -14.25 14.32
N ILE A 174 1.85 -15.00 15.34
CA ILE A 174 1.59 -16.45 15.35
C ILE A 174 0.68 -16.93 14.21
N HIS A 175 -0.19 -16.07 13.66
CA HIS A 175 -1.13 -16.43 12.59
C HIS A 175 -0.55 -16.36 11.17
N THR A 176 0.40 -15.45 10.89
CA THR A 176 1.10 -15.42 9.59
C THR A 176 2.10 -16.58 9.46
N HIS A 177 2.55 -17.12 10.60
CA HIS A 177 3.39 -18.32 10.65
C HIS A 177 2.63 -19.60 10.27
N LEU A 178 1.37 -19.76 10.70
CA LEU A 178 0.56 -20.93 10.33
C LEU A 178 0.40 -21.06 8.81
N ALA A 179 0.17 -19.94 8.11
CA ALA A 179 0.02 -19.89 6.65
C ALA A 179 1.27 -20.35 5.87
N ARG A 180 2.48 -20.16 6.41
CA ARG A 180 3.73 -20.41 5.66
C ARG A 180 4.30 -21.83 5.81
N GLU A 181 3.81 -22.60 6.78
CA GLU A 181 4.20 -24.00 7.00
C GLU A 181 3.11 -25.01 6.63
N LEU A 182 1.94 -24.54 6.19
CA LEU A 182 0.86 -25.41 5.72
C LEU A 182 1.20 -26.05 4.37
N SER A 183 1.55 -27.34 4.41
CA SER A 183 1.59 -28.19 3.22
C SER A 183 0.21 -28.81 2.99
N PHE A 184 -0.37 -28.59 1.82
CA PHE A 184 -1.63 -29.20 1.41
C PHE A 184 -1.35 -30.35 0.45
N VAL A 185 -2.03 -31.50 0.65
CA VAL A 185 -1.96 -32.67 -0.23
C VAL A 185 -3.38 -32.99 -0.65
N GLU A 186 -3.61 -33.16 -1.96
CA GLU A 186 -4.93 -33.46 -2.51
C GLU A 186 -5.54 -34.71 -1.88
N GLY A 187 -6.81 -34.63 -1.47
CA GLY A 187 -7.54 -35.74 -0.86
C GLY A 187 -7.18 -36.06 0.59
N GLU A 188 -6.18 -35.39 1.16
CA GLU A 188 -5.78 -35.57 2.56
C GLU A 188 -6.50 -34.57 3.48
N LYS A 189 -6.64 -34.97 4.75
CA LYS A 189 -7.17 -34.11 5.80
C LYS A 189 -6.09 -33.13 6.28
N ILE A 190 -6.42 -31.85 6.34
CA ILE A 190 -5.52 -30.85 6.92
C ILE A 190 -5.48 -30.96 8.44
N PHE A 191 -4.37 -30.51 9.05
CA PHE A 191 -4.20 -30.58 10.50
C PHE A 191 -5.05 -29.56 11.28
N LEU A 192 -5.62 -28.59 10.58
CA LEU A 192 -6.49 -27.57 11.18
C LEU A 192 -7.92 -28.10 11.32
N GLU A 193 -8.65 -27.53 12.27
CA GLU A 193 -10.09 -27.75 12.45
C GLU A 193 -10.83 -26.43 12.33
N GLU A 194 -12.06 -26.47 11.81
CA GLU A 194 -12.93 -25.28 11.81
C GLU A 194 -13.21 -24.84 13.25
N ASN A 195 -13.00 -23.55 13.51
CA ASN A 195 -13.18 -22.96 14.82
C ASN A 195 -13.42 -21.45 14.68
N LEU A 196 -13.36 -20.70 15.78
CA LEU A 196 -13.61 -19.26 15.76
C LEU A 196 -12.70 -18.49 14.78
N THR A 197 -11.49 -18.99 14.51
CA THR A 197 -10.45 -18.34 13.68
C THR A 197 -10.12 -19.10 12.39
N VAL A 198 -10.74 -20.25 12.13
CA VAL A 198 -10.49 -21.07 10.94
C VAL A 198 -11.80 -21.50 10.31
N GLU A 199 -11.97 -21.29 9.01
CA GLU A 199 -13.12 -21.72 8.21
C GLU A 199 -12.65 -22.44 6.94
N PHE A 200 -13.34 -23.51 6.55
CA PHE A 200 -13.11 -24.23 5.30
C PHE A 200 -14.25 -24.00 4.31
N LYS A 201 -13.91 -23.82 3.04
CA LYS A 201 -14.89 -23.73 1.96
C LYS A 201 -14.50 -24.56 0.75
N GLU A 202 -15.38 -25.48 0.39
CA GLU A 202 -15.32 -26.14 -0.89
C GLU A 202 -15.95 -25.26 -1.97
N VAL A 203 -15.33 -25.22 -3.15
CA VAL A 203 -15.92 -24.60 -4.33
C VAL A 203 -16.59 -25.68 -5.18
N LYS A 204 -17.91 -25.80 -5.07
CA LYS A 204 -18.71 -26.85 -5.72
C LYS A 204 -19.10 -26.55 -7.19
N GLY A 205 -18.48 -25.57 -7.84
CA GLY A 205 -18.84 -25.12 -9.19
C GLY A 205 -17.66 -24.72 -10.08
N GLY A 206 -17.86 -24.72 -11.41
CA GLY A 206 -16.78 -24.50 -12.39
C GLY A 206 -16.22 -23.07 -12.48
N ASN A 207 -16.71 -22.14 -11.66
CA ASN A 207 -16.20 -20.76 -11.62
C ASN A 207 -15.78 -20.40 -10.18
N PRO A 208 -14.52 -20.69 -9.80
CA PRO A 208 -14.03 -20.40 -8.46
C PRO A 208 -13.98 -18.89 -8.19
N VAL A 209 -13.59 -18.08 -9.17
CA VAL A 209 -13.50 -16.61 -9.03
C VAL A 209 -14.84 -16.04 -8.55
N LYS A 210 -15.94 -16.36 -9.25
CA LYS A 210 -17.29 -15.89 -8.90
C LYS A 210 -17.77 -16.44 -7.56
N SER A 211 -17.49 -17.71 -7.28
CA SER A 211 -17.89 -18.36 -6.03
C SER A 211 -17.24 -17.70 -4.81
N ILE A 212 -15.94 -17.37 -4.92
CA ILE A 212 -15.20 -16.65 -3.88
C ILE A 212 -15.71 -15.21 -3.78
N GLN A 213 -15.81 -14.49 -4.91
CA GLN A 213 -16.28 -13.10 -4.95
C GLN A 213 -17.63 -12.90 -4.25
N ASN A 214 -18.55 -13.85 -4.39
CA ASN A 214 -19.90 -13.74 -3.84
C ASN A 214 -19.96 -13.86 -2.31
N LEU A 215 -18.95 -14.46 -1.68
CA LEU A 215 -19.00 -14.83 -0.26
C LEU A 215 -17.87 -14.23 0.59
N VAL A 216 -16.81 -13.73 -0.05
CA VAL A 216 -15.58 -13.34 0.65
C VAL A 216 -15.77 -12.15 1.58
N ASP A 217 -16.63 -11.19 1.24
CA ASP A 217 -16.98 -10.07 2.11
C ASP A 217 -17.63 -10.52 3.41
N GLU A 218 -18.52 -11.51 3.36
CA GLU A 218 -19.15 -12.05 4.56
C GLU A 218 -18.14 -12.65 5.53
N TYR A 219 -17.13 -13.38 5.01
CA TYR A 219 -16.07 -13.95 5.85
C TYR A 219 -15.11 -12.89 6.37
N ILE A 220 -14.74 -11.92 5.52
CA ILE A 220 -13.93 -10.76 5.94
C ILE A 220 -14.62 -10.04 7.10
N LEU A 221 -15.89 -9.67 6.95
CA LEU A 221 -16.65 -9.01 8.02
C LEU A 221 -16.77 -9.89 9.26
N ALA A 222 -17.07 -11.18 9.09
CA ALA A 222 -17.20 -12.10 10.22
C ALA A 222 -15.92 -12.18 11.06
N PHE A 223 -14.75 -12.34 10.43
CA PHE A 223 -13.47 -12.41 11.12
C PHE A 223 -13.02 -11.05 11.66
N PHE A 224 -13.14 -10.00 10.86
CA PHE A 224 -12.68 -8.65 11.23
C PHE A 224 -13.48 -8.07 12.40
N ASN A 225 -14.80 -8.32 12.43
CA ASN A 225 -15.66 -7.98 13.57
C ASN A 225 -15.51 -8.92 14.77
N SER A 226 -14.63 -9.93 14.71
CA SER A 226 -14.43 -10.90 15.78
C SER A 226 -12.95 -10.92 16.18
N GLN A 227 -12.33 -12.11 16.32
CA GLN A 227 -10.96 -12.26 16.78
C GLN A 227 -9.96 -12.38 15.62
N GLY A 228 -10.37 -12.05 14.39
CA GLY A 228 -9.61 -12.39 13.18
C GLY A 228 -9.66 -13.89 12.87
N GLY A 229 -8.98 -14.28 11.80
CA GLY A 229 -8.89 -15.67 11.36
C GLY A 229 -8.60 -15.81 9.87
N SER A 230 -8.69 -17.04 9.38
CA SER A 230 -8.49 -17.39 7.98
C SER A 230 -9.65 -18.23 7.46
N VAL A 231 -10.04 -17.98 6.22
CA VAL A 231 -10.90 -18.87 5.44
C VAL A 231 -10.09 -19.50 4.31
N PHE A 232 -10.18 -20.83 4.20
CA PHE A 232 -9.47 -21.65 3.23
C PHE A 232 -10.44 -22.19 2.18
N TRP A 233 -10.34 -21.70 0.94
CA TRP A 233 -11.08 -22.26 -0.20
C TRP A 233 -10.28 -23.39 -0.87
N GLY A 234 -10.98 -24.46 -1.23
CA GLY A 234 -10.36 -25.70 -1.72
C GLY A 234 -10.16 -26.73 -0.60
N VAL A 235 -10.88 -26.58 0.50
CA VAL A 235 -10.97 -27.54 1.61
C VAL A 235 -12.44 -27.73 1.93
N ASN A 236 -12.91 -28.97 2.02
CA ASN A 236 -14.31 -29.24 2.34
C ASN A 236 -14.59 -29.16 3.86
N ASP A 237 -15.86 -29.29 4.22
CA ASP A 237 -16.32 -29.17 5.62
C ASP A 237 -15.73 -30.27 6.53
N ASP A 238 -15.26 -31.40 5.97
CA ASP A 238 -14.56 -32.47 6.71
C ASP A 238 -13.05 -32.19 6.87
N GLY A 239 -12.55 -31.07 6.35
CA GLY A 239 -11.13 -30.71 6.34
C GLY A 239 -10.30 -31.41 5.25
N ILE A 240 -10.94 -32.04 4.27
CA ILE A 240 -10.27 -32.70 3.14
C ILE A 240 -9.93 -31.67 2.07
N VAL A 241 -8.67 -31.67 1.61
CA VAL A 241 -8.22 -30.81 0.52
C VAL A 241 -8.83 -31.28 -0.81
N THR A 242 -9.55 -30.37 -1.48
CA THR A 242 -10.17 -30.61 -2.80
C THR A 242 -9.49 -29.83 -3.94
N SER A 243 -8.58 -28.92 -3.57
CA SER A 243 -7.89 -27.95 -4.43
C SER A 243 -8.80 -27.09 -5.35
N LEU A 244 -8.21 -26.02 -5.86
CA LEU A 244 -8.77 -25.12 -6.85
C LEU A 244 -7.85 -25.13 -8.06
N LYS A 245 -8.38 -25.44 -9.24
CA LYS A 245 -7.64 -25.30 -10.50
C LYS A 245 -7.64 -23.82 -10.90
N LEU A 246 -6.51 -23.14 -10.66
CA LEU A 246 -6.40 -21.69 -10.85
C LEU A 246 -5.29 -21.35 -11.84
N THR A 247 -5.68 -20.69 -12.93
CA THR A 247 -4.72 -20.01 -13.83
C THR A 247 -4.19 -18.72 -13.18
N SER A 248 -3.06 -18.20 -13.67
CA SER A 248 -2.53 -16.91 -13.21
C SER A 248 -3.55 -15.77 -13.31
N LYS A 249 -4.31 -15.73 -14.41
CA LYS A 249 -5.40 -14.75 -14.60
C LYS A 249 -6.48 -14.88 -13.53
N MET A 250 -6.90 -16.10 -13.20
CA MET A 250 -7.92 -16.33 -12.16
C MET A 250 -7.44 -15.90 -10.79
N LYS A 251 -6.15 -16.09 -10.46
CA LYS A 251 -5.57 -15.61 -9.20
C LYS A 251 -5.62 -14.08 -9.12
N ASP A 252 -5.32 -13.39 -10.20
CA ASP A 252 -5.40 -11.92 -10.26
C ASP A 252 -6.85 -11.43 -10.18
N ASP A 253 -7.79 -12.11 -10.84
CA ASP A 253 -9.21 -11.80 -10.77
C ASP A 253 -9.77 -12.01 -9.35
N ILE A 254 -9.33 -13.06 -8.63
CA ILE A 254 -9.67 -13.29 -7.22
C ILE A 254 -9.13 -12.15 -6.36
N ARG A 255 -7.86 -11.75 -6.52
CA ARG A 255 -7.30 -10.62 -5.75
C ARG A 255 -8.11 -9.35 -5.96
N LYS A 256 -8.44 -9.01 -7.21
CA LYS A 256 -9.27 -7.85 -7.55
C LYS A 256 -10.66 -7.95 -6.93
N ALA A 257 -11.28 -9.12 -6.96
CA ALA A 257 -12.60 -9.34 -6.36
C ALA A 257 -12.56 -9.11 -4.84
N VAL A 258 -11.55 -9.65 -4.15
CA VAL A 258 -11.35 -9.43 -2.71
C VAL A 258 -11.13 -7.95 -2.41
N SER A 259 -10.21 -7.28 -3.11
CA SER A 259 -9.95 -5.85 -2.92
C SER A 259 -11.18 -4.99 -3.19
N GLY A 260 -11.93 -5.29 -4.27
CA GLY A 260 -13.17 -4.58 -4.60
C GLY A 260 -14.24 -4.72 -3.51
N LYS A 261 -14.32 -5.88 -2.87
CA LYS A 261 -15.21 -6.11 -1.72
C LYS A 261 -14.78 -5.33 -0.49
N ILE A 262 -13.47 -5.26 -0.19
CA ILE A 262 -12.95 -4.51 0.96
C ILE A 262 -13.20 -3.00 0.79
N ASN A 263 -13.00 -2.48 -0.43
CA ASN A 263 -13.10 -1.04 -0.72
C ASN A 263 -14.51 -0.44 -0.46
N VAL A 264 -15.54 -1.27 -0.36
CA VAL A 264 -16.92 -0.84 -0.13
C VAL A 264 -17.43 -1.19 1.27
N ILE A 265 -16.53 -1.63 2.17
CA ILE A 265 -16.85 -1.84 3.58
C ILE A 265 -16.78 -0.51 4.34
N GLU A 266 -17.73 -0.31 5.25
CA GLU A 266 -17.79 0.85 6.14
C GLU A 266 -17.79 0.43 7.61
N PRO A 267 -16.94 1.03 8.47
CA PRO A 267 -15.89 2.00 8.14
C PRO A 267 -14.82 1.44 7.19
N PRO A 268 -14.05 2.28 6.47
CA PRO A 268 -13.01 1.78 5.58
C PRO A 268 -11.99 0.90 6.30
N ILE A 269 -11.72 -0.28 5.73
CA ILE A 269 -10.64 -1.17 6.15
C ILE A 269 -9.43 -0.89 5.27
N ASP A 270 -8.23 -0.81 5.84
CA ASP A 270 -7.00 -0.80 5.06
C ASP A 270 -6.88 -2.14 4.31
N PRO A 271 -7.00 -2.19 2.97
CA PRO A 271 -6.99 -3.44 2.22
C PRO A 271 -5.71 -4.26 2.41
N THR A 272 -4.62 -3.61 2.82
CA THR A 272 -3.33 -4.26 3.06
C THR A 272 -3.29 -5.11 4.32
N GLN A 273 -4.28 -4.95 5.20
CA GLN A 273 -4.45 -5.79 6.37
C GLN A 273 -5.01 -7.19 6.02
N ILE A 274 -5.63 -7.34 4.84
CA ILE A 274 -6.23 -8.61 4.41
C ILE A 274 -5.22 -9.39 3.55
N GLY A 275 -4.75 -10.52 4.06
CA GLY A 275 -3.84 -11.41 3.33
C GLY A 275 -4.59 -12.28 2.33
N VAL A 276 -4.07 -12.42 1.10
CA VAL A 276 -4.63 -13.32 0.06
C VAL A 276 -3.50 -14.22 -0.45
N PHE A 277 -3.50 -15.48 -0.02
CA PHE A 277 -2.43 -16.44 -0.31
C PHE A 277 -2.93 -17.60 -1.15
N PHE A 278 -2.09 -18.07 -2.08
CA PHE A 278 -2.37 -19.22 -2.92
C PHE A 278 -1.35 -20.32 -2.60
N HIS A 279 -1.77 -21.29 -1.82
CA HIS A 279 -0.95 -22.42 -1.39
C HIS A 279 -0.98 -23.51 -2.45
N LYS A 280 0.19 -23.94 -2.94
CA LYS A 280 0.25 -25.03 -3.92
C LYS A 280 -0.12 -26.35 -3.24
N VAL A 281 -0.98 -27.13 -3.88
CA VAL A 281 -1.39 -28.45 -3.40
C VAL A 281 -0.49 -29.51 -4.04
N LEU A 282 0.06 -30.41 -3.21
CA LEU A 282 0.83 -31.56 -3.66
C LEU A 282 -0.14 -32.62 -4.23
N ASN A 283 0.30 -33.36 -5.24
CA ASN A 283 -0.49 -34.39 -5.94
C ASN A 283 -1.74 -33.88 -6.67
N ALA A 284 -1.86 -32.56 -6.89
CA ALA A 284 -2.85 -31.96 -7.77
C ALA A 284 -2.16 -31.23 -8.93
N ASP A 285 -2.60 -31.49 -10.16
CA ASP A 285 -2.15 -30.74 -11.34
C ASP A 285 -2.70 -29.30 -11.27
N ASP A 286 -1.79 -28.34 -11.05
CA ASP A 286 -2.10 -26.91 -10.91
C ASP A 286 -3.19 -26.59 -9.87
N GLY A 287 -3.25 -27.39 -8.80
CA GLY A 287 -4.16 -27.22 -7.68
C GLY A 287 -3.66 -26.24 -6.62
N TYR A 288 -4.58 -25.44 -6.09
CA TYR A 288 -4.29 -24.47 -5.03
C TYR A 288 -5.34 -24.51 -3.92
N VAL A 289 -4.92 -24.25 -2.68
CA VAL A 289 -5.81 -23.77 -1.62
C VAL A 289 -5.65 -22.25 -1.54
N LEU A 290 -6.76 -21.52 -1.61
CA LEU A 290 -6.77 -20.08 -1.38
C LEU A 290 -7.00 -19.82 0.10
N GLU A 291 -6.13 -19.05 0.72
CA GLU A 291 -6.36 -18.51 2.05
C GLU A 291 -6.65 -17.01 1.95
N VAL A 292 -7.74 -16.56 2.58
CA VAL A 292 -7.92 -15.15 2.91
C VAL A 292 -7.79 -15.00 4.42
N ASN A 293 -6.69 -14.35 4.84
CA ASN A 293 -6.35 -14.07 6.22
C ASN A 293 -6.84 -12.67 6.60
N VAL A 294 -7.53 -12.59 7.73
CA VAL A 294 -8.25 -11.39 8.18
C VAL A 294 -7.85 -11.14 9.63
N PRO A 295 -7.27 -9.98 9.96
CA PRO A 295 -6.89 -9.69 11.33
C PRO A 295 -8.13 -9.32 12.16
N GLN A 296 -7.94 -9.32 13.47
CA GLN A 296 -8.90 -8.70 14.38
C GLN A 296 -8.89 -7.17 14.18
N SER A 297 -10.07 -6.57 14.07
CA SER A 297 -10.17 -5.12 14.15
C SER A 297 -9.77 -4.60 15.53
N GLN A 298 -8.93 -3.56 15.57
CA GLN A 298 -8.62 -2.81 16.78
C GLN A 298 -9.73 -1.81 17.15
N SER A 299 -10.80 -1.74 16.35
CA SER A 299 -11.92 -0.85 16.56
C SER A 299 -13.00 -1.47 17.44
N GLU A 300 -13.61 -0.62 18.28
CA GLU A 300 -14.81 -0.96 19.06
C GLU A 300 -16.07 -0.95 18.16
N TRP A 301 -15.99 -0.35 16.97
CA TRP A 301 -17.10 -0.29 15.99
C TRP A 301 -17.23 -1.58 15.18
N LEU A 302 -18.45 -1.82 14.68
CA LEU A 302 -18.72 -2.86 13.69
C LEU A 302 -18.50 -2.34 12.27
N TYR A 303 -18.10 -3.26 11.41
CA TYR A 303 -17.92 -3.05 9.98
C TYR A 303 -19.07 -3.67 9.21
N PHE A 304 -19.49 -3.02 8.13
CA PHE A 304 -20.65 -3.36 7.32
C PHE A 304 -20.26 -3.36 5.84
N ASN A 305 -20.89 -4.20 5.04
CA ASN A 305 -20.76 -4.10 3.58
C ASN A 305 -21.57 -2.90 3.04
N SER A 306 -21.46 -2.65 1.74
CA SER A 306 -22.19 -1.58 1.05
C SER A 306 -23.72 -1.68 1.09
N SER A 307 -24.27 -2.82 1.50
CA SER A 307 -25.71 -3.02 1.69
C SER A 307 -26.15 -2.77 3.15
N GLY A 308 -25.25 -2.33 4.02
CA GLY A 308 -25.51 -2.12 5.44
C GLY A 308 -25.61 -3.41 6.25
N GLU A 309 -25.09 -4.53 5.71
CA GLU A 309 -25.14 -5.84 6.35
C GLU A 309 -23.82 -6.17 7.03
N THR A 310 -23.87 -6.92 8.13
CA THR A 310 -22.68 -7.31 8.89
C THR A 310 -22.77 -8.74 9.41
N TRP A 311 -21.60 -9.33 9.64
CA TRP A 311 -21.42 -10.68 10.15
C TRP A 311 -20.40 -10.70 11.28
N VAL A 312 -20.50 -11.69 12.15
CA VAL A 312 -19.54 -12.02 13.22
C VAL A 312 -19.30 -13.53 13.26
N ARG A 313 -18.18 -13.96 13.86
CA ARG A 313 -17.90 -15.36 14.19
C ARG A 313 -18.43 -15.69 15.58
N LEU A 314 -19.38 -16.63 15.64
CA LEU A 314 -19.94 -17.15 16.88
C LEU A 314 -19.94 -18.67 16.83
N ASN A 315 -19.36 -19.32 17.85
CA ASN A 315 -19.26 -20.77 17.99
C ASN A 315 -18.76 -21.48 16.72
N GLY A 316 -17.71 -20.95 16.09
CA GLY A 316 -17.13 -21.53 14.87
C GLY A 316 -18.00 -21.38 13.62
N SER A 317 -19.03 -20.52 13.63
CA SER A 317 -19.88 -20.25 12.46
C SER A 317 -19.99 -18.75 12.20
N LYS A 318 -20.09 -18.35 10.92
CA LYS A 318 -20.45 -16.97 10.59
C LYS A 318 -21.94 -16.75 10.86
N LYS A 319 -22.28 -15.63 11.52
CA LYS A 319 -23.66 -15.24 11.80
C LYS A 319 -23.89 -13.82 11.33
N LYS A 320 -24.89 -13.63 10.48
CA LYS A 320 -25.38 -12.31 10.08
C LYS A 320 -26.06 -11.67 11.30
N LEU A 321 -25.69 -10.43 11.63
CA LEU A 321 -26.34 -9.67 12.69
C LEU A 321 -27.38 -8.73 12.09
N GLN A 322 -28.57 -8.73 12.69
CA GLN A 322 -29.68 -7.88 12.26
C GLN A 322 -30.66 -7.65 13.42
N GLY A 323 -31.44 -6.57 13.35
CA GLY A 323 -32.46 -6.23 14.34
C GLY A 323 -31.91 -6.13 15.76
N ALA A 324 -32.64 -6.69 16.74
CA ALA A 324 -32.26 -6.64 18.15
C ALA A 324 -30.91 -7.32 18.44
N ALA A 325 -30.57 -8.40 17.72
CA ALA A 325 -29.30 -9.10 17.92
C ALA A 325 -28.08 -8.23 17.58
N LEU A 326 -28.21 -7.36 16.56
CA LEU A 326 -27.17 -6.38 16.24
C LEU A 326 -27.02 -5.34 17.35
N GLN A 327 -28.13 -4.83 17.89
CA GLN A 327 -28.11 -3.84 18.98
C GLN A 327 -27.46 -4.43 20.24
N ASP A 328 -27.88 -5.64 20.64
CA ASP A 328 -27.31 -6.33 21.79
C ASP A 328 -25.81 -6.57 21.63
N TYR A 329 -25.37 -6.95 20.42
CA TYR A 329 -23.95 -7.17 20.14
C TYR A 329 -23.14 -5.87 20.26
N ILE A 330 -23.65 -4.76 19.70
CA ILE A 330 -23.01 -3.44 19.81
C ILE A 330 -22.90 -3.02 21.28
N VAL A 331 -23.97 -3.16 22.06
CA VAL A 331 -23.99 -2.78 23.48
C VAL A 331 -22.97 -3.60 24.27
N LYS A 332 -22.94 -4.92 24.09
CA LYS A 332 -21.95 -5.79 24.75
C LYS A 332 -20.52 -5.45 24.34
N ARG A 333 -20.29 -5.09 23.08
CA ARG A 333 -18.95 -4.76 22.55
C ARG A 333 -18.39 -3.50 23.19
N ILE A 334 -19.22 -2.46 23.29
CA ILE A 334 -18.86 -1.18 23.92
C ILE A 334 -18.59 -1.37 25.42
N ARG A 335 -19.36 -2.25 26.08
CA ARG A 335 -19.17 -2.56 27.51
C ARG A 335 -18.03 -3.52 27.80
N LYS A 336 -17.49 -4.19 26.79
CA LYS A 336 -16.47 -5.26 26.89
C LYS A 336 -16.95 -6.49 27.66
N ASP A 337 -18.23 -6.84 27.50
CA ASP A 337 -18.90 -7.96 28.19
C ASP A 337 -18.85 -9.29 27.38
N PHE A 338 -17.71 -9.61 26.74
CA PHE A 338 -17.56 -10.78 25.85
C PHE A 338 -16.53 -11.80 26.31
#